data_AF-A0AAU5QN13-F1
#
_entry.id   AF-A0AAU5QN13-F1
#
_cell.length_a   1.000
_cell.length_b   1.000
_cell.length_c   1.000
_cell.angle_alpha   90.00
_cell.angle_beta   90.00
_cell.angle_gamma   90.00
#
_symmetry.space_group_name_H-M   'P 1'
#
loop_
_entity.id
_entity.type
_entity.pdbx_description
1 polymer ?
#
loop_
_entity_poly.entity_id
_entity_poly.type
_entity_poly.pdbx_seq_one_letter_code
_entity_poly.pdbx_strand_id
1 'polypeptide(L)'
;MATHDPAGETDRPSAPEAVGYYAGAAEIARHLADAGLTPPSRSGPTGWQGEFCTVEALPADQWPPGVLWTVEVVHHPDTAYRWRLGQSDPPGAAAHRTERLMAVADTLTHLGYAVNVVDRQGWRPGQQALRVHRTDPPPHPIPPSARPTAITRLHIVTDHHHDTPPH
;
A
#
# COMPACT_ATOMS: atom_id res chain seq x y z
N MET A 1 -26.76 50.03 6.60
CA MET A 1 -25.95 49.28 5.64
C MET A 1 -24.78 48.68 6.41
N ALA A 2 -24.86 47.39 6.75
CA ALA A 2 -23.81 46.69 7.47
C ALA A 2 -22.91 45.98 6.45
N THR A 3 -21.64 46.36 6.42
CA THR A 3 -20.60 45.70 5.63
C THR A 3 -20.36 44.32 6.25
N HIS A 4 -20.67 43.25 5.50
CA HIS A 4 -20.32 41.88 5.87
C HIS A 4 -18.90 41.60 5.37
N ASP A 5 -18.01 41.25 6.30
CA ASP A 5 -16.66 40.74 6.07
C ASP A 5 -16.74 39.42 5.27
N PRO A 6 -15.97 39.24 4.18
CA PRO A 6 -15.94 37.98 3.44
C PRO A 6 -14.83 37.06 3.97
N ALA A 7 -15.09 35.76 3.82
CA ALA A 7 -14.13 34.67 3.91
C ALA A 7 -13.67 34.29 5.33
N GLY A 8 -14.49 33.42 5.94
CA GLY A 8 -13.95 32.35 6.80
C GLY A 8 -12.97 31.52 5.97
N GLU A 9 -11.70 31.92 6.04
CA GLU A 9 -10.57 31.14 5.57
C GLU A 9 -10.66 29.79 6.26
N THR A 10 -10.99 28.78 5.46
CA THR A 10 -11.07 27.40 5.90
C THR A 10 -9.66 27.03 6.33
N ASP A 11 -9.47 26.90 7.64
CA ASP A 11 -8.30 26.34 8.31
C ASP A 11 -7.94 25.02 7.62
N ARG A 12 -7.08 25.11 6.59
CA ARG A 12 -6.48 23.94 5.97
C ARG A 12 -5.47 23.46 7.00
N PRO A 13 -5.60 22.23 7.54
CA PRO A 13 -4.57 21.69 8.39
C PRO A 13 -3.27 21.75 7.61
N SER A 14 -2.33 22.57 8.11
CA SER A 14 -0.99 22.68 7.55
C SER A 14 -0.44 21.26 7.45
N ALA A 15 -0.16 20.81 6.22
CA ALA A 15 0.42 19.50 6.01
C ALA A 15 1.65 19.37 6.93
N PRO A 16 1.85 18.25 7.63
CA PRO A 16 2.99 18.11 8.52
C PRO A 16 4.28 18.22 7.69
N GLU A 17 4.90 19.40 7.70
CA GLU A 17 6.19 19.72 7.07
C GLU A 17 7.35 19.11 7.86
N ALA A 18 7.20 17.87 8.36
CA ALA A 18 8.36 17.13 8.80
C ALA A 18 9.16 16.79 7.55
N VAL A 19 10.40 17.26 7.46
CA VAL A 19 11.32 17.04 6.32
C VAL A 19 11.42 15.55 5.93
N GLY A 20 11.20 14.62 6.87
CA GLY A 20 11.13 13.17 6.61
C GLY A 20 9.85 12.68 5.93
N TYR A 21 8.72 13.38 6.08
CA TYR A 21 7.39 12.98 5.61
C TYR A 21 7.35 12.82 4.10
N TYR A 22 7.79 13.84 3.34
CA TYR A 22 7.85 13.76 1.88
C TYR A 22 9.14 13.14 1.35
N ALA A 23 10.23 13.14 2.15
CA ALA A 23 11.50 12.57 1.72
C ALA A 23 11.39 11.06 1.44
N GLY A 24 10.74 10.29 2.33
CA GLY A 24 10.53 8.87 2.11
C GLY A 24 9.67 8.57 0.89
N ALA A 25 8.61 9.36 0.67
CA ALA A 25 7.73 9.18 -0.49
C ALA A 25 8.47 9.48 -1.81
N ALA A 26 9.28 10.54 -1.85
CA ALA A 26 10.09 10.87 -3.01
C ALA A 26 11.18 9.83 -3.29
N GLU A 27 11.84 9.33 -2.25
CA GLU A 27 12.86 8.28 -2.34
C GLU A 27 12.27 7.00 -2.96
N ILE A 28 11.15 6.51 -2.43
CA ILE A 28 10.47 5.31 -2.92
C ILE A 28 9.90 5.53 -4.33
N ALA A 29 9.30 6.69 -4.61
CA ALA A 29 8.79 7.01 -5.94
C ALA A 29 9.90 6.95 -7.01
N ARG A 30 11.11 7.44 -6.69
CA ARG A 30 12.26 7.35 -7.60
C ARG A 30 12.67 5.90 -7.87
N HIS A 31 12.77 5.06 -6.83
CA HIS A 31 13.10 3.65 -7.00
C HIS A 31 12.06 2.89 -7.84
N LEU A 32 10.78 3.20 -7.67
CA LEU A 32 9.72 2.65 -8.51
C LEU A 32 9.80 3.17 -9.95
N ALA A 33 10.22 4.42 -10.17
CA ALA A 33 10.45 4.97 -11.50
C ALA A 33 11.58 4.26 -12.24
N ASP A 34 12.70 4.03 -11.55
CA ASP A 34 13.85 3.31 -12.08
C ASP A 34 13.48 1.85 -12.45
N ALA A 35 12.49 1.27 -11.76
CA ALA A 35 11.91 -0.04 -12.05
C ALA A 35 10.79 -0.02 -13.11
N GLY A 36 10.44 1.14 -13.67
CA GLY A 36 9.36 1.29 -14.67
C GLY A 36 7.94 1.18 -14.11
N LEU A 37 7.75 1.36 -12.80
CA LEU A 37 6.49 1.18 -12.07
C LEU A 37 5.85 2.51 -11.62
N THR A 38 6.21 3.62 -12.26
CA THR A 38 5.61 4.93 -11.97
C THR A 38 4.25 5.12 -12.63
N PRO A 39 3.38 5.96 -12.04
CA PRO A 39 2.18 6.44 -12.70
C PRO A 39 2.57 7.10 -14.04
N PRO A 40 2.01 6.71 -15.21
CA PRO A 40 2.31 7.41 -16.45
C PRO A 40 1.93 8.88 -16.33
N SER A 41 2.76 9.80 -16.81
CA SER A 41 2.41 11.22 -16.85
C SER A 41 1.02 11.39 -17.44
N ARG A 42 0.15 12.15 -16.76
CA ARG A 42 -1.27 12.36 -17.10
C ARG A 42 -1.38 13.17 -18.40
N SER A 43 -1.04 12.55 -19.52
CA SER A 43 -0.99 13.17 -20.84
C SER A 43 -2.12 12.61 -21.69
N GLY A 44 -3.37 12.91 -21.30
CA GLY A 44 -4.54 12.60 -22.12
C GLY A 44 -5.86 12.49 -21.35
N PRO A 45 -7.01 12.69 -22.02
CA PRO A 45 -8.34 12.54 -21.43
C PRO A 45 -8.71 11.08 -21.08
N THR A 46 -7.90 10.10 -21.49
CA THR A 46 -8.17 8.66 -21.43
C THR A 46 -7.53 7.96 -20.23
N GLY A 47 -7.62 8.54 -19.03
CA GLY A 47 -7.21 7.86 -17.79
C GLY A 47 -5.77 7.33 -17.74
N TRP A 48 -5.43 6.58 -16.70
CA TRP A 48 -4.12 5.95 -16.54
C TRP A 48 -4.09 4.62 -17.30
N GLN A 49 -3.21 4.46 -18.29
CA GLN A 49 -3.00 3.18 -18.98
C GLN A 49 -1.83 2.41 -18.37
N GLY A 50 -1.91 1.07 -18.37
CA GLY A 50 -0.86 0.22 -17.81
C GLY A 50 -0.88 0.08 -16.29
N GLU A 51 0.12 -0.61 -15.79
CA GLU A 51 0.38 -0.86 -14.38
C GLU A 51 1.20 0.28 -13.78
N PHE A 52 0.89 0.66 -12.54
CA PHE A 52 1.66 1.66 -11.83
C PHE A 52 1.53 1.51 -10.32
N CYS A 53 2.43 2.15 -9.58
CA CYS A 53 2.34 2.27 -8.13
C CYS A 53 2.14 3.73 -7.71
N THR A 54 1.34 3.95 -6.67
CA THR A 54 1.27 5.24 -5.96
C THR A 54 1.95 5.11 -4.62
N VAL A 55 2.60 6.19 -4.17
CA VAL A 55 3.30 6.25 -2.88
C VAL A 55 2.66 7.35 -2.04
N GLU A 56 2.28 7.02 -0.81
CA GLU A 56 1.69 7.94 0.14
C GLU A 56 2.50 7.93 1.44
N ALA A 57 2.91 9.11 1.91
CA ALA A 57 3.55 9.23 3.21
C ALA A 57 2.53 8.95 4.32
N LEU A 58 2.93 8.17 5.33
CA LEU A 58 2.10 7.97 6.51
C LEU A 58 2.34 9.07 7.55
N PRO A 59 1.30 9.50 8.27
CA PRO A 59 1.45 10.32 9.48
C PRO A 59 2.43 9.71 10.50
N ALA A 60 3.24 10.55 11.14
CA ALA A 60 4.34 10.11 12.02
C ALA A 60 3.86 9.32 13.25
N ASP A 61 2.63 9.56 13.71
CA ASP A 61 1.96 8.79 14.76
C ASP A 61 1.62 7.35 14.37
N GLN A 62 1.67 7.02 13.07
CA GLN A 62 1.47 5.67 12.54
C GLN A 62 2.78 4.93 12.26
N TRP A 63 3.93 5.55 12.54
CA TRP A 63 5.23 4.98 12.27
C TRP A 63 5.60 3.96 13.36
N PRO A 64 6.20 2.81 12.99
CA PRO A 64 6.82 1.95 13.98
C PRO A 64 7.91 2.70 14.78
N PRO A 65 8.13 2.36 16.06
CA PRO A 65 9.19 2.99 16.85
C PRO A 65 10.57 2.85 16.20
N GLY A 66 11.34 3.93 16.16
CA GLY A 66 12.74 3.92 15.67
C GLY A 66 12.91 3.97 14.15
N VAL A 67 11.86 4.24 13.38
CA VAL A 67 11.97 4.44 11.93
C VAL A 67 12.18 5.93 11.60
N LEU A 68 12.89 6.19 10.50
CA LEU A 68 13.13 7.55 9.99
C LEU A 68 11.92 8.10 9.22
N TRP A 69 11.19 7.21 8.54
CA TRP A 69 9.97 7.50 7.80
C TRP A 69 9.24 6.20 7.48
N THR A 70 7.93 6.32 7.24
CA THR A 70 7.08 5.22 6.74
C THR A 70 6.20 5.73 5.60
N VAL A 71 6.07 4.93 4.55
CA VAL A 71 5.16 5.19 3.42
C VAL A 71 4.31 3.96 3.11
N GLU A 72 3.21 4.18 2.40
CA GLU A 72 2.42 3.12 1.77
C GLU A 72 2.59 3.16 0.26
N VAL A 73 2.87 2.00 -0.32
CA VAL A 73 2.92 1.79 -1.77
C VAL A 73 1.71 0.97 -2.18
N VAL A 74 0.96 1.47 -3.14
CA VAL A 74 -0.24 0.83 -3.65
C VAL A 74 -0.06 0.52 -5.12
N HIS A 75 -0.17 -0.75 -5.47
CA HIS A 75 -0.14 -1.19 -6.86
C HIS A 75 -1.52 -1.06 -7.51
N HIS A 76 -1.56 -0.38 -8.65
CA HIS A 76 -2.71 -0.26 -9.53
C HIS A 76 -2.46 -1.13 -10.76
N PRO A 77 -3.21 -2.24 -10.91
CA PRO A 77 -2.96 -3.17 -12.00
C PRO A 77 -3.37 -2.59 -13.34
N ASP A 78 -3.03 -3.31 -14.41
CA ASP A 78 -3.48 -2.98 -15.75
C ASP A 78 -5.01 -2.93 -15.81
N THR A 79 -5.53 -2.12 -16.74
CA THR A 79 -6.96 -1.93 -16.96
C THR A 79 -7.74 -3.24 -17.11
N ALA A 80 -7.12 -4.30 -17.66
CA ALA A 80 -7.72 -5.63 -17.79
C ALA A 80 -8.00 -6.32 -16.43
N TYR A 81 -7.26 -5.97 -15.38
CA TYR A 81 -7.35 -6.55 -14.03
C TYR A 81 -7.85 -5.56 -12.98
N ARG A 82 -8.23 -4.34 -13.39
CA ARG A 82 -8.81 -3.34 -12.48
C ARG A 82 -10.21 -3.73 -12.07
N TRP A 83 -10.45 -3.64 -10.77
CA TRP A 83 -11.80 -3.75 -10.23
C TRP A 83 -12.64 -2.54 -10.63
N ARG A 84 -13.93 -2.75 -10.85
CA ARG A 84 -14.91 -1.71 -11.18
C ARG A 84 -16.09 -1.84 -10.23
N LEU A 85 -16.55 -0.70 -9.72
CA LEU A 85 -17.69 -0.66 -8.79
C LEU A 85 -18.92 -1.32 -9.41
N GLY A 86 -19.55 -2.23 -8.66
CA GLY A 86 -20.72 -2.99 -9.12
C GLY A 86 -20.39 -4.14 -10.08
N GLN A 87 -19.12 -4.44 -10.34
CA GLN A 87 -18.69 -5.58 -11.14
C GLN A 87 -17.88 -6.56 -10.30
N SER A 88 -17.98 -7.85 -10.66
CA SER A 88 -17.07 -8.88 -10.16
C SER A 88 -15.66 -8.62 -10.66
N ASP A 89 -14.67 -9.10 -9.91
CA ASP A 89 -13.28 -9.05 -10.36
C ASP A 89 -13.12 -9.85 -11.67
N PRO A 90 -12.32 -9.33 -12.64
CA PRO A 90 -11.94 -10.11 -13.82
C PRO A 90 -11.25 -11.43 -13.42
N PRO A 91 -11.35 -12.48 -14.25
CA PRO A 91 -10.63 -13.73 -14.02
C PRO A 91 -9.13 -13.48 -13.82
N GLY A 92 -8.54 -14.04 -12.77
CA GLY A 92 -7.12 -13.89 -12.45
C GLY A 92 -6.71 -12.56 -11.83
N ALA A 93 -7.60 -11.57 -11.70
CA ALA A 93 -7.24 -10.24 -11.18
C ALA A 93 -6.68 -10.27 -9.75
N ALA A 94 -7.19 -11.14 -8.89
CA ALA A 94 -6.66 -11.31 -7.53
C ALA A 94 -5.21 -11.83 -7.54
N ALA A 95 -4.95 -12.93 -8.25
CA ALA A 95 -3.62 -13.51 -8.37
C ALA A 95 -2.63 -12.52 -8.99
N HIS A 96 -3.03 -11.86 -10.07
CA HIS A 96 -2.22 -10.84 -10.76
C HIS A 96 -1.83 -9.69 -9.83
N ARG A 97 -2.79 -9.13 -9.07
CA ARG A 97 -2.50 -8.07 -8.09
C ARG A 97 -1.56 -8.54 -7.00
N THR A 98 -1.75 -9.74 -6.46
CA THR A 98 -0.86 -10.32 -5.44
C THR A 98 0.54 -10.52 -5.99
N GLU A 99 0.69 -11.16 -7.16
CA GLU A 99 1.99 -11.40 -7.80
C GLU A 99 2.76 -10.09 -8.02
N ARG A 100 2.09 -9.08 -8.59
CA ARG A 100 2.70 -7.77 -8.80
C ARG A 100 3.08 -7.07 -7.50
N LEU A 101 2.22 -7.10 -6.49
CA LEU A 101 2.51 -6.50 -5.18
C LEU A 101 3.74 -7.17 -4.53
N MET A 102 3.88 -8.49 -4.65
CA MET A 102 5.06 -9.22 -4.16
C MET A 102 6.33 -8.86 -4.95
N ALA A 103 6.24 -8.71 -6.27
CA ALA A 103 7.39 -8.27 -7.08
C ALA A 103 7.88 -6.86 -6.67
N VAL A 104 6.95 -5.95 -6.32
CA VAL A 104 7.31 -4.64 -5.75
C VAL A 104 7.95 -4.79 -4.37
N ALA A 105 7.40 -5.65 -3.51
CA ALA A 105 7.96 -5.91 -2.19
C ALA A 105 9.38 -6.48 -2.26
N ASP A 106 9.63 -7.43 -3.17
CA ASP A 106 10.95 -8.02 -3.40
C ASP A 106 11.95 -6.95 -3.88
N THR A 107 11.53 -6.08 -4.80
CA THR A 107 12.36 -4.98 -5.29
C THR A 107 12.76 -4.03 -4.16
N LEU A 108 11.81 -3.60 -3.34
CA LEU A 108 12.07 -2.70 -2.22
C LEU A 108 12.88 -3.36 -1.10
N THR A 109 12.65 -4.64 -0.85
CA THR A 109 13.45 -5.41 0.12
C THR A 109 14.90 -5.55 -0.36
N HIS A 110 15.13 -5.77 -1.66
CA HIS A 110 16.47 -5.82 -2.23
C HIS A 110 17.23 -4.50 -2.11
N LEU A 111 16.51 -3.37 -2.10
CA LEU A 111 17.06 -2.04 -1.84
C LEU A 111 17.30 -1.75 -0.35
N GLY A 112 17.00 -2.70 0.55
CA GLY A 112 17.28 -2.61 1.98
C GLY A 112 16.16 -1.99 2.81
N TYR A 113 14.95 -1.83 2.26
CA TYR A 113 13.80 -1.36 3.02
C TYR A 113 13.13 -2.51 3.78
N ALA A 114 12.56 -2.19 4.94
CA ALA A 114 11.64 -3.09 5.63
C ALA A 114 10.24 -2.93 5.02
N VAL A 115 9.66 -4.03 4.54
CA VAL A 115 8.40 -4.05 3.79
C VAL A 115 7.42 -5.00 4.46
N ASN A 116 6.19 -4.54 4.72
CA ASN A 116 5.09 -5.35 5.21
C ASN A 116 3.87 -5.21 4.31
N VAL A 117 3.18 -6.31 4.03
CA VAL A 117 1.87 -6.24 3.36
C VAL A 117 0.82 -5.85 4.39
N VAL A 118 0.02 -4.85 4.07
CA VAL A 118 -1.06 -4.37 4.94
C VAL A 118 -2.37 -4.34 4.18
N ASP A 119 -3.45 -4.64 4.89
CA ASP A 119 -4.80 -4.43 4.36
C ASP A 119 -5.13 -2.95 4.44
N ARG A 120 -5.46 -2.37 3.30
CA ARG A 120 -5.84 -0.96 3.19
C ARG A 120 -7.35 -0.86 3.17
N GLN A 121 -7.89 -0.11 4.12
CA GLN A 121 -9.26 0.39 4.06
C GLN A 121 -9.32 1.38 2.89
N GLY A 122 -9.87 0.94 1.75
CA GLY A 122 -9.85 1.69 0.51
C GLY A 122 -11.13 1.49 -0.29
N TRP A 123 -11.15 2.08 -1.49
CA TRP A 123 -12.29 2.04 -2.42
C TRP A 123 -12.66 0.63 -2.91
N ARG A 124 -11.77 -0.36 -2.72
CA ARG A 124 -12.02 -1.78 -2.99
C ARG A 124 -11.88 -2.61 -1.68
N PRO A 125 -12.86 -3.46 -1.33
CA PRO A 125 -12.72 -4.42 -0.25
C PRO A 125 -11.52 -5.36 -0.45
N GLY A 126 -10.73 -5.58 0.61
CA GLY A 126 -9.55 -6.44 0.55
C GLY A 126 -8.44 -5.91 -0.37
N GLN A 127 -8.34 -4.58 -0.52
CA GLN A 127 -7.19 -3.97 -1.16
C GLN A 127 -5.96 -4.10 -0.26
N GLN A 128 -4.86 -4.58 -0.82
CA GLN A 128 -3.59 -4.67 -0.12
C GLN A 128 -2.67 -3.53 -0.56
N ALA A 129 -1.80 -3.12 0.35
CA ALA A 129 -0.72 -2.17 0.11
C ALA A 129 0.58 -2.70 0.73
N LEU A 130 1.70 -2.07 0.40
CA LEU A 130 2.98 -2.30 1.07
C LEU A 130 3.25 -1.14 2.00
N ARG A 131 3.46 -1.43 3.29
CA ARG A 131 4.01 -0.49 4.25
C ARG A 131 5.52 -0.61 4.24
N VAL A 132 6.19 0.46 3.83
CA VAL A 132 7.63 0.52 3.62
C VAL A 132 8.22 1.50 4.61
N HIS A 133 9.22 1.08 5.37
CA HIS A 133 9.91 1.95 6.32
C HIS A 133 11.41 1.75 6.27
N ARG A 134 12.11 2.83 6.64
CA ARG A 134 13.56 2.87 6.78
C ARG A 134 13.92 2.95 8.26
N THR A 135 14.70 1.98 8.73
CA THR A 135 15.28 2.01 10.08
C THR A 135 16.69 2.60 10.04
N ASP A 136 17.14 3.18 11.15
CA ASP A 136 18.53 3.55 11.37
C ASP A 136 19.06 2.84 12.63
N PRO A 137 20.09 1.99 12.52
CA PRO A 137 20.79 1.56 11.29
C PRO A 137 19.90 0.69 10.38
N PRO A 138 20.28 0.51 9.09
CA PRO A 138 19.58 -0.39 8.19
C PRO A 138 19.46 -1.79 8.81
N PRO A 139 18.34 -2.51 8.59
CA PRO A 139 18.22 -3.86 9.10
C PRO A 139 19.32 -4.71 8.48
N HIS A 140 20.02 -5.52 9.30
CA HIS A 140 21.06 -6.42 8.78
C HIS A 140 20.47 -7.30 7.67
N PRO A 141 21.17 -7.48 6.53
CA PRO A 141 20.70 -8.37 5.49
C PRO A 141 20.47 -9.76 6.11
N ILE A 142 19.24 -10.26 6.00
CA ILE A 142 18.92 -11.61 6.45
C ILE A 142 19.76 -12.57 5.58
N PRO A 143 20.64 -13.40 6.18
CA PRO A 143 21.39 -14.37 5.41
C PRO A 143 20.42 -15.30 4.67
N PRO A 144 20.74 -15.74 3.44
CA PRO A 144 19.84 -16.55 2.61
C PRO A 144 19.34 -17.84 3.28
N SER A 145 19.99 -18.30 4.36
CA SER A 145 19.58 -19.45 5.16
C SER A 145 18.42 -19.23 6.13
N ALA A 146 17.95 -18.00 6.35
CA ALA A 146 16.88 -17.71 7.31
C ALA A 146 15.53 -17.39 6.65
N ARG A 147 15.23 -17.98 5.48
CA ARG A 147 13.85 -18.01 4.95
C ARG A 147 12.99 -18.84 5.90
N PRO A 148 11.98 -18.27 6.60
CA PRO A 148 11.05 -19.09 7.35
C PRO A 148 10.22 -19.91 6.35
N THR A 149 10.52 -21.20 6.24
CA THR A 149 9.59 -22.19 5.70
C THR A 149 8.48 -22.38 6.74
N ALA A 150 7.54 -21.44 6.82
CA ALA A 150 6.34 -21.62 7.63
C ALA A 150 5.18 -20.84 7.02
N ILE A 151 4.57 -21.45 6.01
CA ILE A 151 3.15 -21.25 5.74
C ILE A 151 2.43 -21.79 6.98
N THR A 152 2.08 -20.91 7.92
CA THR A 152 1.05 -21.24 8.91
C THR A 152 -0.26 -21.34 8.14
N ARG A 153 -0.57 -22.55 7.72
CA ARG A 153 -1.89 -22.93 7.21
C ARG A 153 -2.84 -22.74 8.38
N LEU A 154 -3.55 -21.61 8.40
CA LEU A 154 -4.63 -21.36 9.35
C LEU A 154 -5.67 -22.48 9.17
N HIS A 155 -5.65 -23.48 10.04
CA HIS A 155 -6.73 -24.45 10.14
C HIS A 155 -7.94 -23.72 10.70
N ILE A 156 -8.81 -23.25 9.80
CA ILE A 156 -10.18 -22.91 10.17
C ILE A 156 -10.85 -24.24 10.51
N VAL A 157 -10.90 -24.57 11.80
CA VAL A 157 -11.78 -25.62 12.31
C VAL A 157 -13.19 -25.05 12.21
N THR A 158 -13.91 -25.42 11.16
CA THR A 158 -15.35 -25.18 11.07
C THR A 158 -16.01 -26.25 11.94
N ASP A 159 -16.36 -25.88 13.17
CA ASP A 159 -17.23 -26.72 13.99
C ASP A 159 -18.65 -26.64 13.40
N HIS A 160 -19.00 -27.67 12.64
CA HIS A 160 -20.35 -27.93 12.16
C HIS A 160 -20.70 -29.34 12.57
N HIS A 161 -21.39 -29.50 13.70
CA HIS A 161 -22.28 -30.61 14.04
C HIS A 161 -22.93 -30.29 15.40
N HIS A 162 -24.19 -30.58 15.68
CA HIS A 162 -25.39 -30.84 14.91
C HIS A 162 -26.48 -30.67 15.97
N ASP A 163 -27.50 -29.88 15.66
CA ASP A 163 -28.69 -29.77 16.50
C ASP A 163 -29.34 -31.16 16.58
N THR A 164 -29.55 -31.69 17.78
CA THR A 164 -30.43 -32.84 17.98
C THR A 164 -31.10 -32.69 19.34
N PRO A 165 -32.42 -32.45 19.40
CA PRO A 165 -33.15 -32.42 20.66
C PRO A 165 -33.53 -33.85 21.08
N PRO A 166 -33.62 -34.13 22.38
CA PRO A 166 -34.46 -35.22 22.86
C PRO A 166 -35.67 -34.70 23.65
N HIS A 167 -36.84 -35.08 23.11
CA HIS A 167 -38.10 -35.51 23.72
C HIS A 167 -38.52 -35.02 25.11
#